data_AF-A0A848CRW5-F1
#
_entry.id   AF-A0A848CRW5-F1
#
_cell.length_a   1.000
_cell.length_b   1.000
_cell.length_c   1.000
_cell.angle_alpha   90.00
_cell.angle_beta   90.00
_cell.angle_gamma   90.00
#
_symmetry.space_group_name_H-M   'P 1'
#
loop_
_entity.id
_entity.type
_entity.pdbx_description
1 polymer ?
#
loop_
_entity_poly.entity_id
_entity_poly.type
_entity_poly.pdbx_seq_one_letter_code
_entity_poly.pdbx_strand_id
1 'polypeptide(L)'
;MMELYCAGCGVAIQTEDKTSVGYAPPQSLEKETVICQRCYRIRHYNEASTVTLGDDDFVRILNGIGDTKALVVQVVDIFDFNGSWLRGLPRFVGGNPILLVGNKVDLLPKNVNRNRLINWMRKSAADLGLKPLDVVLVSARKGEGVERLVQAMNEYRKGRNIYVVGVTNVGKSSLINRLLKQFGESEMDITTSQFPGTTLDVIEIPLDDKSSLYDTPGIVNRDQLVHKVAPQELKIIMPDKPIKPKVYQLNAEQTMFIGGLARIDFVKGERQPFVFYLSNHLNIHRTKLANADELYAKHKGEMLAPPGPDAAEAIVWEKFTFKVPSGKYDIVISGLGWIAMHGKGANVEVHVPKGVAAGLRPSLI
;
A
#
# COMPACT_ATOMS: atom_id res chain seq x y z
N MET A 1 31.62 31.84 7.52
CA MET A 1 31.46 30.52 8.16
C MET A 1 31.50 29.49 7.06
N MET A 2 32.33 28.45 7.15
CA MET A 2 32.30 27.35 6.18
C MET A 2 30.92 26.69 6.28
N GLU A 3 30.16 26.72 5.19
CA GLU A 3 28.93 25.95 5.07
C GLU A 3 29.31 24.47 5.12
N LEU A 4 28.87 23.77 6.17
CA LEU A 4 29.04 22.32 6.26
C LEU A 4 28.02 21.66 5.35
N TYR A 5 28.46 20.69 4.55
CA TYR A 5 27.59 19.93 3.66
C TYR A 5 27.46 18.49 4.14
N CYS A 6 26.28 17.91 3.95
CA CYS A 6 26.03 16.53 4.32
C CYS A 6 26.84 15.57 3.44
N ALA A 7 27.67 14.72 4.05
CA ALA A 7 28.45 13.72 3.32
C ALA A 7 27.61 12.65 2.60
N GLY A 8 26.31 12.55 2.91
CA GLY A 8 25.39 11.59 2.28
C GLY A 8 24.61 12.14 1.08
N CYS A 9 24.04 13.34 1.18
CA CYS A 9 23.16 13.91 0.14
C CYS A 9 23.64 15.26 -0.43
N GLY A 10 24.76 15.80 0.06
CA GLY A 10 25.32 17.07 -0.43
C GLY A 10 24.53 18.34 -0.09
N VAL A 11 23.47 18.27 0.73
CA VAL A 11 22.71 19.45 1.19
C VAL A 11 23.44 20.17 2.33
N ALA A 12 23.34 21.49 2.39
CA ALA A 12 23.86 22.31 3.48
C ALA A 12 23.26 21.88 4.83
N ILE A 13 24.11 21.71 5.84
CA ILE A 13 23.72 21.30 7.18
C ILE A 13 23.15 22.49 7.94
N GLN A 14 21.99 22.29 8.56
CA GLN A 14 21.37 23.22 9.50
C GLN A 14 20.98 22.50 10.79
N THR A 15 20.86 23.23 11.90
CA THR A 15 20.59 22.67 13.23
C THR A 15 19.31 23.23 13.89
N GLU A 16 18.57 24.08 13.17
CA GLU A 16 17.45 24.87 13.71
C GLU A 16 16.10 24.16 13.53
N ASP A 17 15.79 23.70 12.33
CA ASP A 17 14.49 23.11 11.99
C ASP A 17 14.58 21.61 11.73
N LYS A 18 14.06 20.81 12.67
CA LYS A 18 14.01 19.34 12.60
C LYS A 18 13.23 18.79 11.40
N THR A 19 12.34 19.57 10.80
CA THR A 19 11.47 19.14 9.70
C THR A 19 12.01 19.50 8.32
N SER A 20 12.95 20.44 8.26
CA SER A 20 13.56 20.91 7.01
C SER A 20 14.74 20.05 6.57
N VAL A 21 15.03 20.09 5.26
CA VAL A 21 16.18 19.39 4.67
C VAL A 21 17.50 19.89 5.27
N GLY A 22 18.50 19.02 5.34
CA GLY A 22 19.81 19.36 5.90
C GLY A 22 19.87 19.37 7.43
N TYR A 23 18.77 19.11 8.15
CA TYR A 23 18.80 19.09 9.62
C TYR A 23 19.80 18.06 10.15
N ALA A 24 20.70 18.45 11.03
CA ALA A 24 21.50 17.55 11.87
C ALA A 24 21.44 18.05 13.32
N PRO A 25 21.36 17.16 14.33
CA PRO A 25 21.47 17.60 15.71
C PRO A 25 22.87 18.22 15.96
N PRO A 26 22.99 19.29 16.77
CA PRO A 26 24.27 19.98 17.02
C PRO A 26 25.43 19.04 17.42
N GLN A 27 25.12 18.02 18.22
CA GLN A 27 26.07 16.97 18.67
C GLN A 27 26.67 16.15 17.52
N SER A 28 26.03 16.12 16.34
CA SER A 28 26.51 15.39 15.18
C SER A 28 27.50 16.19 14.33
N LEU A 29 27.69 17.49 14.62
CA LEU A 29 28.68 18.34 13.94
C LEU A 29 30.11 18.06 14.39
N GLU A 30 30.30 17.45 15.56
CA GLU A 30 31.61 17.09 16.12
C GLU A 30 32.20 15.79 15.52
N LYS A 31 31.45 15.11 14.65
CA LYS A 31 31.89 13.87 14.00
C LYS A 31 32.74 14.19 12.77
N GLU A 32 33.73 13.33 12.49
CA GLU A 32 34.56 13.42 11.27
C GLU A 32 33.72 13.41 9.98
N THR A 33 32.59 12.69 9.98
CA THR A 33 31.62 12.70 8.88
C THR A 33 30.24 13.15 9.35
N VAL A 34 29.85 14.35 8.94
CA VAL A 34 28.55 14.92 9.27
C VAL A 34 27.50 14.47 8.24
N ILE A 35 26.47 13.78 8.72
CA ILE A 35 25.32 13.39 7.92
C ILE A 35 24.04 13.98 8.51
N CYS A 36 23.17 14.52 7.66
CA CYS A 36 21.88 15.02 8.08
C CYS A 36 21.00 13.88 8.62
N GLN A 37 20.01 14.22 9.42
CA GLN A 37 19.05 13.29 10.02
C GLN A 37 18.40 12.38 8.98
N ARG A 38 18.14 12.90 7.78
CA ARG A 38 17.63 12.12 6.64
C ARG A 38 18.62 11.04 6.22
N CYS A 39 19.88 11.39 5.92
CA CYS A 39 20.91 10.43 5.54
C CYS A 39 21.26 9.46 6.66
N TYR A 40 21.25 9.93 7.92
CA TYR A 40 21.42 9.08 9.10
C TYR A 40 20.30 8.04 9.21
N ARG A 41 19.04 8.45 8.99
CA ARG A 41 17.89 7.56 8.99
C ARG A 41 17.88 6.57 7.83
N ILE A 42 18.35 6.98 6.66
CA ILE A 42 18.56 6.07 5.53
C ILE A 42 19.65 5.06 5.88
N ARG A 43 20.84 5.49 6.34
CA ARG A 43 21.97 4.59 6.66
C ARG A 43 21.69 3.61 7.80
N HIS A 44 21.03 4.06 8.87
CA HIS A 44 20.89 3.27 10.09
C HIS A 44 19.52 2.63 10.25
N TYR A 45 18.47 3.23 9.68
CA TYR A 45 17.10 2.74 9.83
C TYR A 45 16.46 2.35 8.49
N ASN A 46 17.14 2.53 7.34
CA ASN A 46 16.57 2.34 5.99
C ASN A 46 15.22 3.06 5.80
N GLU A 47 15.01 4.16 6.51
CA GLU A 47 13.85 5.04 6.32
C GLU A 47 14.12 5.91 5.08
N ALA A 48 13.88 5.35 3.90
CA ALA A 48 13.72 6.14 2.68
C ALA A 48 12.65 7.20 2.92
N SER A 49 13.03 8.44 2.67
CA SER A 49 12.21 9.62 2.92
C SER A 49 10.95 9.53 2.09
N THR A 50 9.78 9.56 2.73
CA THR A 50 8.49 9.73 2.04
C THR A 50 8.43 11.16 1.51
N VAL A 51 9.06 11.41 0.36
CA VAL A 51 8.83 12.65 -0.37
C VAL A 51 7.40 12.59 -0.87
N THR A 52 6.57 13.53 -0.45
CA THR A 52 5.23 13.71 -1.00
C THR A 52 5.39 14.22 -2.43
N LEU A 53 5.59 13.32 -3.38
CA LEU A 53 5.69 13.68 -4.79
C LEU A 53 4.38 14.30 -5.25
N GLY A 54 4.48 15.44 -5.94
CA GLY A 54 3.37 15.96 -6.73
C GLY A 54 3.09 15.06 -7.93
N ASP A 55 1.90 15.19 -8.52
CA ASP A 55 1.52 14.42 -9.72
C ASP A 55 2.51 14.64 -10.88
N ASP A 56 3.11 15.84 -10.98
CA ASP A 56 4.07 16.19 -12.03
C ASP A 56 5.43 15.49 -11.88
N ASP A 57 5.96 15.38 -10.65
CA ASP A 57 7.22 14.67 -10.39
C ASP A 57 7.06 13.17 -10.66
N PHE A 58 5.90 12.62 -10.30
CA PHE A 58 5.54 11.24 -10.59
C PHE A 58 5.53 10.97 -12.10
N VAL A 59 4.89 11.84 -12.88
CA VAL A 59 4.84 11.72 -14.35
C VAL A 59 6.25 11.79 -14.95
N ARG A 60 7.13 12.66 -14.44
CA ARG A 60 8.53 12.74 -14.89
C ARG A 60 9.30 11.45 -14.65
N ILE A 61 9.17 10.86 -13.45
CA ILE A 61 9.82 9.58 -13.13
C ILE A 61 9.32 8.50 -14.09
N LEU A 62 8.00 8.36 -14.25
CA LEU A 62 7.45 7.31 -15.11
C LEU A 62 7.82 7.49 -16.59
N ASN A 63 7.83 8.73 -17.09
CA ASN A 63 8.30 9.01 -18.45
C ASN A 63 9.77 8.67 -18.63
N GLY A 64 10.62 9.01 -17.66
CA GLY A 64 12.04 8.62 -17.69
C GLY A 64 12.23 7.10 -17.69
N ILE A 65 11.36 6.34 -17.01
CA ILE A 65 11.35 4.87 -17.15
C ILE A 65 10.95 4.47 -18.58
N GLY A 66 9.92 5.12 -19.13
CA GLY A 66 9.43 4.86 -20.48
C GLY A 66 10.46 5.10 -21.59
N ASP A 67 11.38 6.03 -21.40
CA ASP A 67 12.48 6.31 -22.34
C ASP A 67 13.58 5.25 -22.31
N THR A 68 13.56 4.36 -21.31
CA THR A 68 14.49 3.23 -21.19
C THR A 68 13.87 1.93 -21.69
N LYS A 69 14.72 0.96 -22.04
CA LYS A 69 14.29 -0.43 -22.25
C LYS A 69 14.49 -1.21 -20.96
N ALA A 70 13.40 -1.51 -20.25
CA ALA A 70 13.45 -2.14 -18.94
C ALA A 70 12.29 -3.11 -18.70
N LEU A 71 12.36 -3.87 -17.61
CA LEU A 71 11.22 -4.53 -16.99
C LEU A 71 10.70 -3.63 -15.87
N VAL A 72 9.40 -3.34 -15.87
CA VAL A 72 8.77 -2.60 -14.77
C VAL A 72 8.13 -3.60 -13.81
N VAL A 73 8.50 -3.54 -12.54
CA VAL A 73 7.94 -4.38 -11.48
C VAL A 73 7.02 -3.51 -10.64
N GLN A 74 5.71 -3.67 -10.83
CA GLN A 74 4.70 -2.92 -10.06
C GLN A 74 4.33 -3.68 -8.80
N VAL A 75 4.62 -3.12 -7.64
CA VAL A 75 4.27 -3.69 -6.33
C VAL A 75 2.94 -3.11 -5.85
N VAL A 76 2.01 -3.98 -5.48
CA VAL A 76 0.70 -3.62 -4.93
C VAL A 76 0.42 -4.35 -3.62
N ASP A 77 -0.32 -3.72 -2.71
CA ASP A 77 -0.87 -4.39 -1.53
C ASP A 77 -2.14 -5.16 -1.94
N ILE A 78 -2.20 -6.46 -1.65
CA ILE A 78 -3.37 -7.29 -1.96
C ILE A 78 -4.61 -6.92 -1.11
N PHE A 79 -4.44 -6.27 0.04
CA PHE A 79 -5.53 -5.81 0.90
C PHE A 79 -6.04 -4.43 0.48
N ASP A 80 -5.24 -3.68 -0.27
CA ASP A 80 -5.59 -2.36 -0.77
C ASP A 80 -5.22 -2.21 -2.25
N PHE A 81 -5.69 -3.15 -3.09
CA PHE A 81 -5.27 -3.20 -4.49
C PHE A 81 -5.58 -1.91 -5.26
N ASN A 82 -6.79 -1.36 -5.09
CA ASN A 82 -7.21 -0.12 -5.77
C ASN A 82 -6.46 1.10 -5.23
N GLY A 83 -6.29 1.21 -3.90
CA GLY A 83 -5.48 2.26 -3.29
C GLY A 83 -3.99 2.14 -3.66
N SER A 84 -3.53 0.92 -3.95
CA SER A 84 -2.17 0.60 -4.38
C SER A 84 -1.91 0.78 -5.88
N TRP A 85 -2.95 1.08 -6.65
CA TRP A 85 -2.86 1.07 -8.10
C TRP A 85 -2.29 2.38 -8.64
N LEU A 86 -1.22 2.28 -9.43
CA LEU A 86 -0.65 3.42 -10.15
C LEU A 86 -1.44 3.67 -11.44
N ARG A 87 -2.39 4.61 -11.37
CA ARG A 87 -3.22 4.98 -12.51
C ARG A 87 -2.36 5.51 -13.65
N GLY A 88 -2.64 5.04 -14.87
CA GLY A 88 -1.94 5.49 -16.07
C GLY A 88 -0.53 4.92 -16.26
N LEU A 89 -0.02 4.06 -15.36
CA LEU A 89 1.31 3.45 -15.49
C LEU A 89 1.60 2.92 -16.92
N PRO A 90 0.70 2.14 -17.57
CA PRO A 90 0.96 1.62 -18.91
C PRO A 90 1.18 2.70 -19.99
N ARG A 91 0.64 3.92 -19.79
CA ARG A 91 0.78 5.04 -20.73
C ARG A 91 2.15 5.69 -20.65
N PHE A 92 2.77 5.67 -19.47
CA PHE A 92 4.02 6.39 -19.21
C PHE A 92 5.25 5.50 -19.37
N VAL A 93 5.13 4.18 -19.16
CA VAL A 93 6.28 3.27 -19.24
C VAL A 93 6.68 2.86 -20.66
N GLY A 94 6.28 3.61 -21.70
CA GLY A 94 6.86 3.48 -23.05
C GLY A 94 6.73 2.11 -23.73
N GLY A 95 5.74 1.29 -23.33
CA GLY A 95 5.59 -0.09 -23.83
C GLY A 95 6.51 -1.11 -23.14
N ASN A 96 7.23 -0.72 -22.09
CA ASN A 96 7.98 -1.65 -21.27
C ASN A 96 7.05 -2.72 -20.66
N PRO A 97 7.47 -3.99 -20.63
CA PRO A 97 6.70 -5.04 -19.98
C PRO A 97 6.55 -4.79 -18.49
N ILE A 98 5.38 -5.14 -17.96
CA ILE A 98 5.05 -4.97 -16.55
C ILE A 98 4.88 -6.34 -15.90
N LEU A 99 5.63 -6.59 -14.82
CA LEU A 99 5.44 -7.69 -13.89
C LEU A 99 4.66 -7.17 -12.67
N LEU A 100 3.52 -7.78 -12.35
CA LEU A 100 2.70 -7.35 -11.22
C LEU A 100 3.03 -8.20 -9.98
N VAL A 101 3.29 -7.54 -8.85
CA VAL A 101 3.67 -8.19 -7.60
C VAL A 101 2.66 -7.87 -6.51
N GLY A 102 1.93 -8.88 -6.05
CA GLY A 102 1.02 -8.78 -4.91
C GLY A 102 1.74 -9.08 -3.61
N ASN A 103 1.98 -8.07 -2.79
CA ASN A 103 2.70 -8.20 -1.52
C ASN A 103 1.77 -8.49 -0.33
N LYS A 104 2.36 -8.83 0.82
CA LYS A 104 1.71 -9.08 2.12
C LYS A 104 0.85 -10.35 2.18
N VAL A 105 1.14 -11.34 1.34
CA VAL A 105 0.37 -12.60 1.28
C VAL A 105 0.40 -13.43 2.56
N ASP A 106 1.34 -13.14 3.46
CA ASP A 106 1.46 -13.75 4.78
C ASP A 106 0.37 -13.32 5.77
N LEU A 107 -0.34 -12.23 5.48
CA LEU A 107 -1.45 -11.73 6.28
C LEU A 107 -2.78 -12.39 5.89
N LEU A 108 -2.82 -13.10 4.76
CA LEU A 108 -4.02 -13.81 4.34
C LEU A 108 -4.30 -15.00 5.27
N PRO A 109 -5.59 -15.32 5.50
CA PRO A 109 -5.98 -16.58 6.11
C PRO A 109 -5.41 -17.78 5.34
N LYS A 110 -5.04 -18.84 6.07
CA LYS A 110 -4.38 -20.05 5.50
C LYS A 110 -5.22 -20.76 4.42
N ASN A 111 -6.53 -20.56 4.43
CA ASN A 111 -7.48 -21.21 3.52
C ASN A 111 -7.75 -20.41 2.23
N VAL A 112 -7.15 -19.24 2.04
CA VAL A 112 -7.33 -18.46 0.80
C VAL A 112 -6.58 -19.14 -0.36
N ASN A 113 -7.30 -19.43 -1.44
CA ASN A 113 -6.69 -20.03 -2.63
C ASN A 113 -5.85 -19.00 -3.40
N ARG A 114 -4.52 -19.21 -3.44
CA ARG A 114 -3.56 -18.32 -4.11
C ARG A 114 -3.84 -18.16 -5.62
N ASN A 115 -4.28 -19.22 -6.31
CA ASN A 115 -4.59 -19.16 -7.74
C ASN A 115 -5.82 -18.29 -8.02
N ARG A 116 -6.84 -18.36 -7.15
CA ARG A 116 -8.00 -17.44 -7.26
C ARG A 116 -7.58 -15.99 -7.08
N LEU A 117 -6.68 -15.71 -6.14
CA LEU A 117 -6.14 -14.37 -5.93
C LEU A 117 -5.34 -13.87 -7.16
N ILE A 118 -4.47 -14.71 -7.72
CA ILE A 118 -3.73 -14.39 -8.96
C ILE A 118 -4.69 -14.06 -10.11
N ASN A 119 -5.71 -14.90 -10.33
CA ASN A 119 -6.69 -14.68 -11.40
C ASN A 119 -7.50 -13.40 -11.17
N TRP A 120 -7.89 -13.13 -9.92
CA TRP A 120 -8.54 -11.88 -9.57
C TRP A 120 -7.64 -10.67 -9.85
N MET A 121 -6.37 -10.70 -9.43
CA MET A 121 -5.43 -9.62 -9.69
C MET A 121 -5.21 -9.39 -11.19
N ARG A 122 -5.10 -10.46 -11.99
CA ARG A 122 -5.01 -10.37 -13.47
C ARG A 122 -6.24 -9.70 -14.07
N LYS A 123 -7.44 -10.10 -13.62
CA LYS A 123 -8.70 -9.50 -14.07
C LYS A 123 -8.79 -8.02 -13.67
N SER A 124 -8.55 -7.70 -12.40
CA SER A 124 -8.58 -6.33 -11.90
C SER A 124 -7.56 -5.44 -12.61
N ALA A 125 -6.36 -5.95 -12.90
CA ALA A 125 -5.38 -5.24 -13.70
C ALA A 125 -5.90 -4.94 -15.11
N ALA A 126 -6.51 -5.94 -15.76
CA ALA A 126 -7.06 -5.79 -17.11
C ALA A 126 -8.23 -4.79 -17.16
N ASP A 127 -9.12 -4.82 -16.16
CA ASP A 127 -10.23 -3.87 -16.00
C ASP A 127 -9.71 -2.43 -15.82
N LEU A 128 -8.50 -2.27 -15.27
CA LEU A 128 -7.79 -0.99 -15.12
C LEU A 128 -6.85 -0.67 -16.30
N GLY A 129 -6.92 -1.43 -17.40
CA GLY A 129 -6.18 -1.19 -18.63
C GLY A 129 -4.73 -1.68 -18.64
N LEU A 130 -4.33 -2.55 -17.70
CA LEU A 130 -2.99 -3.13 -17.61
C LEU A 130 -3.04 -4.65 -17.80
N LYS A 131 -2.26 -5.16 -18.76
CA LYS A 131 -2.07 -6.60 -18.94
C LYS A 131 -0.65 -6.97 -18.50
N PRO A 132 -0.46 -7.52 -17.29
CA PRO A 132 0.87 -7.84 -16.82
C PRO A 132 1.38 -9.10 -17.51
N LEU A 133 2.70 -9.22 -17.68
CA LEU A 133 3.35 -10.44 -18.19
C LEU A 133 3.06 -11.64 -17.29
N ASP A 134 3.17 -11.43 -15.97
CA ASP A 134 2.80 -12.39 -14.96
C ASP A 134 2.37 -11.68 -13.67
N VAL A 135 1.79 -12.44 -12.75
CA VAL A 135 1.45 -11.99 -11.40
C VAL A 135 2.15 -12.88 -10.40
N VAL A 136 3.01 -12.30 -9.57
CA VAL A 136 3.73 -13.01 -8.51
C VAL A 136 3.23 -12.55 -7.16
N LEU A 137 2.92 -13.53 -6.30
CA LEU A 137 2.49 -13.31 -4.93
C LEU A 137 3.68 -13.44 -3.99
N VAL A 138 3.90 -12.43 -3.14
CA VAL A 138 5.05 -12.40 -2.23
C VAL A 138 4.67 -11.94 -0.82
N SER A 139 5.46 -12.38 0.15
CA SER A 139 5.58 -11.72 1.43
C SER A 139 7.00 -11.19 1.54
N ALA A 140 7.20 -9.90 1.30
CA ALA A 140 8.51 -9.27 1.50
C ALA A 140 9.04 -9.47 2.93
N ARG A 141 8.13 -9.45 3.92
CA ARG A 141 8.46 -9.63 5.33
C ARG A 141 8.92 -11.05 5.65
N LYS A 142 8.20 -12.08 5.21
CA LYS A 142 8.52 -13.48 5.52
C LYS A 142 9.45 -14.15 4.51
N GLY A 143 9.57 -13.61 3.31
CA GLY A 143 10.32 -14.17 2.19
C GLY A 143 9.52 -15.15 1.32
N GLU A 144 8.23 -15.38 1.62
CA GLU A 144 7.36 -16.24 0.79
C GLU A 144 7.31 -15.69 -0.64
N GLY A 145 7.52 -16.55 -1.64
CA GLY A 145 7.41 -16.19 -3.06
C GLY A 145 8.53 -15.33 -3.64
N VAL A 146 9.51 -14.90 -2.83
CA VAL A 146 10.59 -14.00 -3.30
C VAL A 146 11.52 -14.70 -4.29
N GLU A 147 11.84 -15.98 -4.09
CA GLU A 147 12.64 -16.76 -5.05
C GLU A 147 11.94 -16.87 -6.43
N ARG A 148 10.64 -17.15 -6.43
CA ARG A 148 9.82 -17.13 -7.65
C ARG A 148 9.82 -15.75 -8.31
N LEU A 149 9.77 -14.67 -7.52
CA LEU A 149 9.88 -13.32 -8.05
C LEU A 149 11.23 -13.08 -8.72
N VAL A 150 12.34 -13.50 -8.11
CA VAL A 150 13.69 -13.38 -8.69
C VAL A 150 13.78 -14.14 -10.02
N GLN A 151 13.27 -15.37 -10.06
CA GLN A 151 13.22 -16.17 -11.30
C GLN A 151 12.42 -15.46 -12.40
N ALA A 152 11.20 -15.00 -12.08
CA ALA A 152 10.35 -14.28 -13.03
C ALA A 152 11.00 -12.97 -13.50
N MET A 153 11.64 -12.21 -12.61
CA MET A 153 12.37 -11.00 -12.97
C MET A 153 13.51 -11.30 -13.94
N ASN A 154 14.31 -12.35 -13.68
CA ASN A 154 15.40 -12.76 -14.57
C ASN A 154 14.91 -13.25 -15.93
N GLU A 155 13.82 -13.99 -15.97
CA GLU A 155 13.21 -14.47 -17.21
C GLU A 155 12.66 -13.30 -18.05
N TYR A 156 11.86 -12.42 -17.44
CA TYR A 156 11.15 -11.36 -18.17
C TYR A 156 12.01 -10.12 -18.46
N ARG A 157 13.09 -9.88 -17.69
CA ARG A 157 14.00 -8.75 -17.97
C ARG A 157 14.76 -8.93 -19.28
N LYS A 158 15.06 -10.17 -19.69
CA LYS A 158 15.82 -10.46 -20.93
C LYS A 158 17.12 -9.63 -21.03
N GLY A 159 17.88 -9.58 -19.93
CA GLY A 159 19.13 -8.81 -19.84
C GLY A 159 18.97 -7.28 -19.74
N ARG A 160 17.75 -6.76 -19.55
CA ARG A 160 17.48 -5.31 -19.37
C ARG A 160 17.44 -4.92 -17.89
N ASN A 161 17.46 -3.62 -17.66
CA ASN A 161 17.25 -3.01 -16.34
C ASN A 161 15.88 -3.36 -15.75
N ILE A 162 15.77 -3.28 -14.43
CA ILE A 162 14.51 -3.45 -13.69
C ILE A 162 14.19 -2.15 -12.95
N TYR A 163 12.98 -1.63 -13.10
CA TYR A 163 12.47 -0.54 -12.26
C TYR A 163 11.37 -1.07 -11.35
N VAL A 164 11.56 -0.93 -10.04
CA VAL A 164 10.54 -1.29 -9.05
C VAL A 164 9.72 -0.05 -8.71
N VAL A 165 8.42 -0.10 -8.98
CA VAL A 165 7.48 1.00 -8.78
C VAL A 165 6.33 0.57 -7.87
N GLY A 166 5.80 1.51 -7.11
CA GLY A 166 4.64 1.27 -6.25
C GLY A 166 4.32 2.50 -5.40
N VAL A 167 3.09 2.55 -4.90
CA VAL A 167 2.71 3.60 -3.95
C VAL A 167 3.38 3.38 -2.59
N THR A 168 3.33 4.37 -1.71
CA THR A 168 3.79 4.25 -0.33
C THR A 168 3.01 3.14 0.41
N ASN A 169 3.65 2.51 1.40
CA ASN A 169 3.07 1.45 2.25
C ASN A 169 2.70 0.10 1.60
N VAL A 170 2.92 -0.10 0.29
CA VAL A 170 2.77 -1.44 -0.35
C VAL A 170 3.84 -2.44 0.10
N GLY A 171 4.92 -1.96 0.73
CA GLY A 171 6.05 -2.76 1.16
C GLY A 171 7.16 -2.91 0.11
N LYS A 172 7.28 -1.94 -0.81
CA LYS A 172 8.38 -1.83 -1.79
C LYS A 172 9.75 -1.86 -1.11
N SER A 173 10.01 -0.99 -0.13
CA SER A 173 11.30 -0.95 0.59
C SER A 173 11.61 -2.26 1.31
N SER A 174 10.60 -2.91 1.91
CA SER A 174 10.78 -4.24 2.50
C SER A 174 11.14 -5.30 1.46
N LEU A 175 10.56 -5.22 0.26
CA LEU A 175 10.86 -6.13 -0.83
C LEU A 175 12.29 -5.92 -1.35
N ILE A 176 12.69 -4.67 -1.58
CA ILE A 176 14.06 -4.32 -1.97
C ILE A 176 15.09 -4.80 -0.95
N ASN A 177 14.87 -4.54 0.33
CA ASN A 177 15.75 -5.04 1.40
C ASN A 177 15.87 -6.57 1.41
N ARG A 178 14.80 -7.28 1.03
CA ARG A 178 14.82 -8.74 0.94
C ARG A 178 15.58 -9.21 -0.29
N LEU A 179 15.37 -8.56 -1.43
CA LEU A 179 16.08 -8.82 -2.67
C LEU A 179 17.59 -8.58 -2.51
N LEU A 180 17.99 -7.49 -1.85
CA LEU A 180 19.39 -7.20 -1.52
C LEU A 180 20.06 -8.34 -0.76
N LYS A 181 19.38 -8.94 0.23
CA LYS A 181 19.92 -10.10 0.95
C LYS A 181 20.05 -11.35 0.10
N GLN A 182 19.25 -11.47 -0.96
CA GLN A 182 19.25 -12.63 -1.85
C GLN A 182 20.25 -12.46 -3.00
N PHE A 183 20.55 -11.22 -3.40
CA PHE A 183 21.60 -10.90 -4.37
C PHE A 183 22.98 -10.71 -3.72
N GLY A 184 23.02 -10.36 -2.42
CA GLY A 184 24.20 -9.89 -1.71
C GLY A 184 24.96 -10.90 -0.84
N GLU A 185 25.12 -12.16 -1.26
CA GLU A 185 26.25 -12.99 -0.78
C GLU A 185 27.56 -12.66 -1.53
N SER A 186 27.51 -11.78 -2.52
CA SER A 186 28.65 -11.18 -3.19
C SER A 186 28.74 -9.69 -2.83
N GLU A 187 29.96 -9.20 -2.56
CA GLU A 187 30.34 -7.81 -2.25
C GLU A 187 29.92 -6.81 -3.35
N MET A 188 28.62 -6.61 -3.55
CA MET A 188 28.10 -5.63 -4.51
C MET A 188 27.85 -4.31 -3.78
N ASP A 189 28.64 -3.29 -4.12
CA ASP A 189 28.48 -1.94 -3.60
C ASP A 189 27.12 -1.35 -4.02
N ILE A 190 26.22 -1.18 -3.05
CA ILE A 190 24.95 -0.48 -3.26
C ILE A 190 25.27 1.00 -3.45
N THR A 191 24.88 1.57 -4.60
CA THR A 191 25.09 2.99 -4.89
C THR A 191 23.77 3.74 -4.91
N THR A 192 23.82 5.02 -4.54
CA THR A 192 22.71 5.95 -4.72
C THR A 192 22.98 6.78 -5.98
N SER A 193 22.04 6.77 -6.91
CA SER A 193 22.11 7.58 -8.14
C SER A 193 20.91 8.52 -8.21
N GLN A 194 21.01 9.57 -9.03
CA GLN A 194 19.90 10.46 -9.30
C GLN A 194 19.07 9.91 -10.45
N PHE A 195 17.73 9.91 -10.30
CA PHE A 195 16.86 9.52 -11.42
C PHE A 195 16.95 10.58 -12.54
N PRO A 196 17.11 10.19 -13.82
CA PRO A 196 17.21 11.12 -14.94
C PRO A 196 16.09 12.18 -14.94
N GLY A 197 16.46 13.46 -14.97
CA GLY A 197 15.51 14.57 -15.01
C GLY A 197 14.81 14.92 -13.68
N THR A 198 15.24 14.35 -12.55
CA THR A 198 14.71 14.68 -11.21
C THR A 198 15.82 14.77 -10.16
N THR A 199 15.54 15.40 -9.02
CA THR A 199 16.44 15.48 -7.85
C THR A 199 16.25 14.32 -6.87
N LEU A 200 15.59 13.24 -7.30
CA LEU A 200 15.23 12.13 -6.43
C LEU A 200 16.30 11.04 -6.47
N ASP A 201 16.73 10.64 -5.27
CA ASP A 201 17.68 9.55 -5.08
C ASP A 201 17.00 8.20 -5.34
N VAL A 202 17.62 7.39 -6.18
CA VAL A 202 17.24 6.02 -6.53
C VAL A 202 18.33 5.10 -6.01
N ILE A 203 17.93 3.98 -5.45
CA ILE A 203 18.89 2.95 -5.07
C ILE A 203 19.15 2.11 -6.31
N GLU A 204 20.41 2.04 -6.73
CA GLU A 204 20.87 1.21 -7.82
C GLU A 204 21.52 -0.05 -7.26
N ILE A 205 21.03 -1.20 -7.72
CA ILE A 205 21.50 -2.53 -7.32
C ILE A 205 21.96 -3.23 -8.58
N PRO A 206 23.29 -3.39 -8.80
CA PRO A 206 23.81 -4.13 -9.94
C PRO A 206 23.26 -5.56 -9.96
N LEU A 207 22.77 -6.01 -11.12
CA LEU A 207 22.33 -7.40 -11.32
C LEU A 207 23.39 -8.20 -12.10
N ASP A 208 24.04 -7.55 -13.04
CA ASP A 208 25.15 -8.03 -13.86
C ASP A 208 25.94 -6.83 -14.42
N ASP A 209 26.99 -7.08 -15.22
CA ASP A 209 27.87 -6.03 -15.77
C ASP A 209 27.16 -4.96 -16.62
N LYS A 210 25.93 -5.23 -17.07
CA LYS A 210 25.21 -4.39 -18.04
C LYS A 210 23.85 -3.91 -17.57
N SER A 211 23.37 -4.38 -16.42
CA SER A 211 22.04 -4.09 -15.95
C SER A 211 21.92 -4.01 -14.44
N SER A 212 21.00 -3.14 -14.02
CA SER A 212 20.75 -2.86 -12.61
C SER A 212 19.25 -2.91 -12.30
N LEU A 213 18.94 -3.12 -11.03
CA LEU A 213 17.63 -2.92 -10.43
C LEU A 213 17.62 -1.55 -9.74
N TYR A 214 16.64 -0.74 -10.12
CA TYR A 214 16.43 0.61 -9.61
C TYR A 214 15.21 0.65 -8.68
N ASP A 215 15.42 1.07 -7.43
CA ASP A 215 14.33 1.36 -6.49
C ASP A 215 13.84 2.79 -6.66
N THR A 216 12.66 2.96 -7.26
CA THR A 216 12.07 4.29 -7.45
C THR A 216 11.43 4.79 -6.15
N PRO A 217 11.41 6.11 -5.86
CA PRO A 217 10.69 6.63 -4.70
C PRO A 217 9.22 6.17 -4.65
N GLY A 218 8.72 5.90 -3.45
CA GLY A 218 7.32 5.49 -3.27
C GLY A 218 6.35 6.63 -3.58
N ILE A 219 5.34 6.36 -4.40
CA ILE A 219 4.39 7.40 -4.84
C ILE A 219 3.27 7.56 -3.82
N VAL A 220 2.94 8.78 -3.45
CA VAL A 220 1.87 9.04 -2.49
C VAL A 220 0.52 9.10 -3.22
N ASN A 221 -0.39 8.18 -2.91
CA ASN A 221 -1.75 8.23 -3.44
C ASN A 221 -2.70 8.87 -2.42
N ARG A 222 -3.08 10.13 -2.65
CA ARG A 222 -3.90 10.95 -1.73
C ARG A 222 -5.31 10.38 -1.47
N ASP A 223 -5.81 9.51 -2.33
CA ASP A 223 -7.12 8.87 -2.17
C ASP A 223 -7.08 7.71 -1.17
N GLN A 224 -5.90 7.26 -0.73
CA GLN A 224 -5.81 6.17 0.23
C GLN A 224 -6.33 6.55 1.61
N LEU A 225 -6.96 5.57 2.26
CA LEU A 225 -7.41 5.68 3.65
C LEU A 225 -6.27 6.08 4.61
N VAL A 226 -5.03 5.71 4.31
CA VAL A 226 -3.86 6.02 5.14
C VAL A 226 -3.62 7.53 5.32
N HIS A 227 -4.15 8.37 4.44
CA HIS A 227 -4.05 9.84 4.53
C HIS A 227 -5.21 10.48 5.30
N LYS A 228 -6.22 9.69 5.69
CA LYS A 228 -7.39 10.17 6.45
C LYS A 228 -7.24 9.95 7.95
N VAL A 229 -6.13 9.35 8.38
CA VAL A 229 -5.90 8.90 9.75
C VAL A 229 -4.52 9.35 10.22
N ALA A 230 -4.34 9.46 11.53
CA ALA A 230 -3.03 9.81 12.07
C ALA A 230 -2.03 8.65 11.85
N PRO A 231 -0.73 8.93 11.64
CA PRO A 231 0.28 7.89 11.40
C PRO A 231 0.31 6.78 12.47
N GLN A 232 0.00 7.10 13.73
CA GLN A 232 -0.05 6.16 14.84
C GLN A 232 -1.21 5.15 14.69
N GLU A 233 -2.32 5.58 14.08
CA GLU A 233 -3.53 4.77 13.87
C GLU A 233 -3.37 3.78 12.71
N LEU A 234 -2.40 4.02 11.81
CA LEU A 234 -2.08 3.07 10.73
C LEU A 234 -1.73 1.68 11.26
N LYS A 235 -1.15 1.58 12.46
CA LYS A 235 -0.84 0.28 13.11
C LYS A 235 -2.10 -0.49 13.52
N ILE A 236 -3.22 0.20 13.71
CA ILE A 236 -4.51 -0.40 14.04
C ILE A 236 -5.18 -0.88 12.75
N ILE A 237 -5.15 -0.06 11.70
CA ILE A 237 -5.84 -0.28 10.43
C ILE A 237 -5.13 -1.33 9.59
N MET A 238 -3.79 -1.25 9.50
CA MET A 238 -3.00 -2.19 8.73
C MET A 238 -2.77 -3.48 9.54
N PRO A 239 -3.07 -4.65 8.97
CA PRO A 239 -2.79 -5.92 9.63
C PRO A 239 -1.27 -6.14 9.78
N ASP A 240 -0.84 -6.51 10.98
CA ASP A 240 0.54 -6.90 11.31
C ASP A 240 0.70 -8.42 11.53
N LYS A 241 -0.43 -9.13 11.61
CA LYS A 241 -0.56 -10.57 11.82
C LYS A 241 -1.60 -11.14 10.86
N PRO A 242 -1.58 -12.46 10.58
CA PRO A 242 -2.61 -13.11 9.79
C PRO A 242 -4.02 -12.73 10.27
N ILE A 243 -4.86 -12.28 9.33
CA ILE A 243 -6.22 -11.84 9.61
C ILE A 243 -7.05 -13.01 10.12
N LYS A 244 -7.71 -12.82 11.25
CA LYS A 244 -8.67 -13.78 11.79
C LYS A 244 -10.09 -13.41 11.32
N PRO A 245 -10.84 -14.33 10.69
CA PRO A 245 -12.22 -14.07 10.31
C PRO A 245 -13.08 -13.78 11.54
N LYS A 246 -13.79 -12.65 11.55
CA LYS A 246 -14.78 -12.31 12.59
C LYS A 246 -16.18 -12.52 12.01
N VAL A 247 -16.90 -13.53 12.49
CA VAL A 247 -18.22 -13.92 11.96
C VAL A 247 -19.34 -13.26 12.76
N TYR A 248 -20.27 -12.58 12.08
CA TYR A 248 -21.47 -12.03 12.68
C TYR A 248 -22.73 -12.53 11.95
N GLN A 249 -23.70 -13.03 12.70
CA GLN A 249 -25.03 -13.36 12.19
C GLN A 249 -25.91 -12.12 12.25
N LEU A 250 -26.27 -11.56 11.09
CA LEU A 250 -27.03 -10.33 10.98
C LEU A 250 -28.44 -10.59 10.45
N ASN A 251 -29.39 -9.83 10.97
CA ASN A 251 -30.74 -9.65 10.42
C ASN A 251 -30.77 -8.35 9.62
N ALA A 252 -31.77 -8.20 8.75
CA ALA A 252 -32.04 -6.92 8.11
C ALA A 252 -32.21 -5.80 9.17
N GLU A 253 -31.93 -4.57 8.76
CA GLU A 253 -31.97 -3.36 9.58
C GLU A 253 -30.93 -3.35 10.71
N GLN A 254 -29.75 -3.92 10.44
CA GLN A 254 -28.61 -3.86 11.35
C GLN A 254 -27.40 -3.24 10.69
N THR A 255 -26.62 -2.53 11.51
CA THR A 255 -25.45 -1.79 11.10
C THR A 255 -24.21 -2.31 11.82
N MET A 256 -23.11 -2.39 11.08
CA MET A 256 -21.78 -2.72 11.58
C MET A 256 -20.83 -1.56 11.30
N PHE A 257 -20.28 -0.96 12.35
CA PHE A 257 -19.20 0.01 12.26
C PHE A 257 -17.85 -0.69 12.36
N ILE A 258 -16.88 -0.27 11.54
CA ILE A 258 -15.48 -0.68 11.61
C ILE A 258 -14.69 0.53 12.09
N GLY A 259 -14.40 0.58 13.40
CA GLY A 259 -14.01 1.82 14.07
C GLY A 259 -14.98 2.95 13.72
N GLY A 260 -14.43 4.11 13.39
CA GLY A 260 -15.13 5.25 12.78
C GLY A 260 -14.83 5.43 11.28
N LEU A 261 -14.21 4.43 10.63
CA LEU A 261 -13.73 4.52 9.23
C LEU A 261 -14.66 3.89 8.20
N ALA A 262 -15.55 2.99 8.60
CA ALA A 262 -16.55 2.44 7.70
C ALA A 262 -17.82 2.04 8.44
N ARG A 263 -18.96 2.12 7.74
CA ARG A 263 -20.27 1.68 8.21
C ARG A 263 -20.90 0.79 7.15
N ILE A 264 -21.41 -0.35 7.58
CA ILE A 264 -22.06 -1.34 6.72
C ILE A 264 -23.47 -1.57 7.22
N ASP A 265 -24.45 -1.19 6.41
CA ASP A 265 -25.87 -1.29 6.71
C ASP A 265 -26.47 -2.46 5.94
N PHE A 266 -26.93 -3.49 6.66
CA PHE A 266 -27.68 -4.59 6.08
C PHE A 266 -29.15 -4.17 5.95
N VAL A 267 -29.48 -3.49 4.85
CA VAL A 267 -30.80 -2.88 4.64
C VAL A 267 -31.89 -3.93 4.45
N LYS A 268 -31.66 -4.95 3.62
CA LYS A 268 -32.68 -5.97 3.31
C LYS A 268 -32.06 -7.31 2.97
N GLY A 269 -32.62 -8.38 3.53
CA GLY A 269 -32.30 -9.76 3.18
C GLY A 269 -32.67 -10.72 4.31
N GLU A 270 -32.55 -12.02 4.06
CA GLU A 270 -32.70 -13.03 5.11
C GLU A 270 -31.50 -13.00 6.08
N ARG A 271 -31.73 -13.50 7.31
CA ARG A 271 -30.67 -13.67 8.30
C ARG A 271 -29.52 -14.49 7.72
N GLN A 272 -28.32 -13.92 7.70
CA GLN A 272 -27.17 -14.54 7.05
C GLN A 272 -25.84 -14.12 7.70
N PRO A 273 -24.77 -14.92 7.55
CA PRO A 273 -23.44 -14.58 8.06
C PRO A 273 -22.78 -13.47 7.25
N PHE A 274 -22.17 -12.54 7.97
CA PHE A 274 -21.21 -11.56 7.47
C PHE A 274 -19.86 -11.89 8.11
N VAL A 275 -18.85 -12.23 7.30
CA VAL A 275 -17.52 -12.60 7.79
C VAL A 275 -16.53 -11.50 7.47
N PHE A 276 -16.04 -10.82 8.50
CA PHE A 276 -15.14 -9.68 8.38
C PHE A 276 -13.68 -10.15 8.37
N TYR A 277 -12.96 -9.76 7.32
CA TYR A 277 -11.53 -9.98 7.14
C TYR A 277 -10.82 -8.62 7.14
N LEU A 278 -10.51 -8.15 8.35
CA LEU A 278 -9.92 -6.84 8.63
C LEU A 278 -8.72 -7.01 9.56
N SER A 279 -7.97 -5.94 9.82
CA SER A 279 -6.95 -5.96 10.88
C SER A 279 -7.55 -6.47 12.21
N ASN A 280 -6.78 -7.31 12.90
CA ASN A 280 -7.22 -7.90 14.17
C ASN A 280 -7.45 -6.84 15.25
N HIS A 281 -6.74 -5.72 15.17
CA HIS A 281 -6.81 -4.59 16.10
C HIS A 281 -8.03 -3.68 15.87
N LEU A 282 -8.70 -3.78 14.72
CA LEU A 282 -9.90 -3.00 14.45
C LEU A 282 -11.10 -3.56 15.22
N ASN A 283 -11.74 -2.67 15.97
CA ASN A 283 -13.00 -2.96 16.64
C ASN A 283 -14.16 -2.89 15.66
N ILE A 284 -15.12 -3.81 15.85
CA ILE A 284 -16.35 -3.85 15.08
C ILE A 284 -17.50 -3.63 16.06
N HIS A 285 -18.32 -2.62 15.83
CA HIS A 285 -19.44 -2.28 16.69
C HIS A 285 -20.77 -2.51 15.96
N ARG A 286 -21.70 -3.23 16.60
CA ARG A 286 -23.02 -3.55 16.03
C ARG A 286 -24.10 -2.67 16.64
N THR A 287 -25.01 -2.18 15.82
CA THR A 287 -26.22 -1.48 16.26
C THR A 287 -27.41 -1.77 15.35
N LYS A 288 -28.60 -1.30 15.72
CA LYS A 288 -29.76 -1.26 14.81
C LYS A 288 -29.58 -0.13 13.82
N LEU A 289 -30.05 -0.31 12.59
CA LEU A 289 -29.95 0.69 11.53
C LEU A 289 -30.56 2.04 11.95
N ALA A 290 -31.72 2.00 12.63
CA ALA A 290 -32.40 3.19 13.14
C ALA A 290 -31.57 4.02 14.14
N ASN A 291 -30.59 3.40 14.82
CA ASN A 291 -29.76 4.07 15.84
C ASN A 291 -28.38 4.43 15.30
N ALA A 292 -28.05 4.08 14.06
CA ALA A 292 -26.69 4.16 13.55
C ALA A 292 -26.18 5.60 13.43
N ASP A 293 -27.03 6.52 12.96
CA ASP A 293 -26.67 7.94 12.82
C ASP A 293 -26.45 8.60 14.18
N GLU A 294 -27.34 8.35 15.14
CA GLU A 294 -27.23 8.87 16.51
C GLU A 294 -25.98 8.33 17.22
N LEU A 295 -25.73 7.02 17.11
CA LEU A 295 -24.54 6.39 17.69
C LEU A 295 -23.26 7.02 17.12
N TYR A 296 -23.19 7.22 15.80
CA TYR A 296 -22.02 7.82 15.18
C TYR A 296 -21.80 9.27 15.65
N ALA A 297 -22.86 10.08 15.67
CA ALA A 297 -22.78 11.46 16.14
C ALA A 297 -22.27 11.58 17.59
N LYS A 298 -22.69 10.67 18.48
CA LYS A 298 -22.31 10.68 19.89
C LYS A 298 -20.92 10.13 20.19
N HIS A 299 -20.42 9.21 19.37
CA HIS A 299 -19.26 8.39 19.73
C HIS A 299 -18.13 8.34 18.69
N LYS A 300 -18.22 9.11 17.58
CA LYS A 300 -17.13 9.27 16.61
C LYS A 300 -15.87 9.81 17.30
N GLY A 301 -14.70 9.25 16.97
CA GLY A 301 -13.44 9.69 17.57
C GLY A 301 -13.08 9.05 18.90
N GLU A 302 -14.04 8.44 19.59
CA GLU A 302 -13.84 7.79 20.89
C GLU A 302 -14.06 6.27 20.79
N MET A 303 -15.28 5.80 21.05
CA MET A 303 -15.63 4.38 20.89
C MET A 303 -15.54 3.95 19.42
N LEU A 304 -15.96 4.83 18.51
CA LEU A 304 -15.85 4.62 17.06
C LEU A 304 -14.55 5.26 16.55
N ALA A 305 -13.44 4.65 16.96
CA ALA A 305 -12.08 4.99 16.55
C ALA A 305 -11.33 3.75 16.04
N PRO A 306 -10.30 3.90 15.19
CA PRO A 306 -9.87 5.13 14.52
C PRO A 306 -10.92 5.64 13.50
N PRO A 307 -10.85 6.90 13.05
CA PRO A 307 -9.88 7.91 13.48
C PRO A 307 -10.24 8.49 14.86
N GLY A 308 -9.30 9.18 15.49
CA GLY A 308 -9.53 10.00 16.68
C GLY A 308 -10.41 11.25 16.41
N PRO A 309 -10.75 12.03 17.44
CA PRO A 309 -11.78 13.07 17.38
C PRO A 309 -11.58 14.11 16.27
N ASP A 310 -10.38 14.70 16.18
CA ASP A 310 -10.10 15.77 15.21
C ASP A 310 -10.25 15.30 13.75
N ALA A 311 -9.73 14.11 13.45
CA ALA A 311 -9.82 13.54 12.12
C ALA A 311 -11.23 12.99 11.82
N ALA A 312 -11.96 12.54 12.84
CA ALA A 312 -13.35 12.11 12.70
C ALA A 312 -14.29 13.25 12.29
N GLU A 313 -14.07 14.47 12.78
CA GLU A 313 -14.83 15.66 12.39
C GLU A 313 -14.65 16.02 10.92
N ALA A 314 -13.46 15.79 10.37
CA ALA A 314 -13.15 16.08 8.97
C ALA A 314 -13.66 15.03 7.98
N ILE A 315 -14.23 13.91 8.44
CA ILE A 315 -14.73 12.87 7.54
C ILE A 315 -15.99 13.36 6.82
N VAL A 316 -15.88 13.44 5.49
CA VAL A 316 -17.02 13.48 4.58
C VAL A 316 -17.31 12.07 4.11
N TRP A 317 -18.52 11.59 4.37
CA TRP A 317 -18.94 10.24 3.99
C TRP A 317 -19.40 10.16 2.52
N GLU A 318 -19.08 9.05 1.89
CA GLU A 318 -19.57 8.64 0.58
C GLU A 318 -20.30 7.29 0.73
N LYS A 319 -21.43 7.13 0.05
CA LYS A 319 -22.30 5.95 0.17
C LYS A 319 -22.30 5.13 -1.11
N PHE A 320 -22.07 3.83 -0.95
CA PHE A 320 -22.16 2.82 -2.01
C PHE A 320 -23.30 1.85 -1.70
N THR A 321 -24.16 1.59 -2.67
CA THR A 321 -25.29 0.65 -2.51
C THR A 321 -25.03 -0.59 -3.37
N PHE A 322 -25.04 -1.75 -2.73
CA PHE A 322 -24.79 -3.04 -3.38
C PHE A 322 -26.01 -3.94 -3.27
N LYS A 323 -26.50 -4.40 -4.43
CA LYS A 323 -27.44 -5.54 -4.51
C LYS A 323 -26.61 -6.81 -4.67
N VAL A 324 -26.25 -7.40 -3.53
CA VAL A 324 -25.43 -8.61 -3.46
C VAL A 324 -26.26 -9.81 -3.93
N PRO A 325 -25.83 -10.55 -4.98
CA PRO A 325 -26.54 -11.74 -5.43
C PRO A 325 -26.44 -12.89 -4.43
N SER A 326 -27.29 -13.90 -4.60
CA SER A 326 -27.12 -15.18 -3.90
C SER A 326 -25.81 -15.85 -4.31
N GLY A 327 -25.10 -16.45 -3.37
CA GLY A 327 -23.83 -17.13 -3.61
C GLY A 327 -22.73 -16.61 -2.69
N LYS A 328 -21.50 -16.57 -3.21
CA LYS A 328 -20.30 -16.18 -2.45
C LYS A 328 -19.71 -14.90 -3.02
N TYR A 329 -19.93 -13.79 -2.33
CA TYR A 329 -19.43 -12.48 -2.73
C TYR A 329 -18.68 -11.82 -1.58
N ASP A 330 -17.73 -10.96 -1.91
CA ASP A 330 -17.04 -10.09 -0.96
C ASP A 330 -17.40 -8.64 -1.26
N ILE A 331 -17.76 -7.89 -0.22
CA ILE A 331 -17.73 -6.43 -0.23
C ILE A 331 -16.33 -6.01 0.21
N VAL A 332 -15.60 -5.34 -0.66
CA VAL A 332 -14.22 -4.90 -0.42
C VAL A 332 -14.21 -3.41 -0.11
N ILE A 333 -13.48 -3.02 0.92
CA ILE A 333 -13.25 -1.62 1.29
C ILE A 333 -11.75 -1.35 1.20
N SER A 334 -11.35 -0.46 0.29
CA SER A 334 -9.94 -0.11 0.04
C SER A 334 -9.28 0.34 1.35
N GLY A 335 -8.14 -0.27 1.68
CA GLY A 335 -7.36 0.08 2.87
C GLY A 335 -7.86 -0.52 4.20
N LEU A 336 -9.02 -1.19 4.24
CA LEU A 336 -9.54 -1.84 5.46
C LEU A 336 -9.56 -3.37 5.37
N GLY A 337 -9.97 -3.91 4.22
CA GLY A 337 -10.14 -5.34 4.00
C GLY A 337 -11.49 -5.65 3.34
N TRP A 338 -12.10 -6.78 3.67
CA TRP A 338 -13.36 -7.19 3.04
C TRP A 338 -14.33 -7.90 3.99
N ILE A 339 -15.60 -7.91 3.60
CA ILE A 339 -16.69 -8.63 4.26
C ILE A 339 -17.19 -9.70 3.29
N ALA A 340 -16.98 -10.97 3.64
CA ALA A 340 -17.51 -12.09 2.86
C ALA A 340 -18.97 -12.35 3.25
N MET A 341 -19.82 -12.43 2.23
CA MET A 341 -21.25 -12.72 2.32
C MET A 341 -21.53 -13.99 1.54
N HIS A 342 -21.79 -15.07 2.28
CA HIS A 342 -22.09 -16.39 1.72
C HIS A 342 -23.55 -16.70 2.04
N GLY A 343 -24.47 -16.21 1.21
CA GLY A 343 -25.89 -16.20 1.55
C GLY A 343 -26.82 -16.10 0.35
N LYS A 344 -28.09 -15.83 0.64
CA LYS A 344 -29.20 -15.82 -0.34
C LYS A 344 -29.35 -14.48 -1.08
N GLY A 345 -28.38 -13.59 -0.93
CA GLY A 345 -28.41 -12.24 -1.47
C GLY A 345 -28.92 -11.22 -0.44
N ALA A 346 -28.59 -9.96 -0.69
CA ALA A 346 -28.84 -8.86 0.23
C ALA A 346 -28.76 -7.50 -0.47
N ASN A 347 -29.47 -6.51 0.07
CA ASN A 347 -29.18 -5.10 -0.18
C ASN A 347 -28.34 -4.58 0.97
N VAL A 348 -27.14 -4.10 0.66
CA VAL A 348 -26.18 -3.59 1.63
C VAL A 348 -25.75 -2.18 1.22
N GLU A 349 -25.77 -1.25 2.16
CA GLU A 349 -25.17 0.07 1.98
C GLU A 349 -23.84 0.13 2.73
N VAL A 350 -22.83 0.70 2.09
CA VAL A 350 -21.48 0.84 2.64
C VAL A 350 -21.13 2.31 2.61
N HIS A 351 -20.87 2.88 3.77
CA HIS A 351 -20.39 4.24 3.92
C HIS A 351 -18.90 4.20 4.24
N VAL A 352 -18.12 4.98 3.49
CA VAL A 352 -16.67 5.15 3.66
C VAL A 352 -16.31 6.63 3.47
N PRO A 353 -15.16 7.11 3.98
CA PRO A 353 -14.68 8.46 3.70
C PRO A 353 -14.55 8.72 2.20
N LYS A 354 -14.90 9.94 1.76
CA LYS A 354 -14.81 10.36 0.35
C LYS A 354 -13.42 10.10 -0.22
N GLY A 355 -13.39 9.44 -1.38
CA GLY A 355 -12.18 9.00 -2.08
C GLY A 355 -11.77 7.56 -1.77
N VAL A 356 -12.25 6.97 -0.67
CA VAL A 356 -12.07 5.55 -0.38
C VAL A 356 -13.05 4.74 -1.23
N ALA A 357 -12.52 3.80 -2.02
CA ALA A 357 -13.35 2.95 -2.85
C ALA A 357 -13.97 1.79 -2.06
N ALA A 358 -15.25 1.51 -2.32
CA ALA A 358 -15.89 0.25 -1.95
C ALA A 358 -16.38 -0.48 -3.21
N GLY A 359 -16.33 -1.81 -3.22
CA GLY A 359 -16.71 -2.59 -4.39
C GLY A 359 -17.21 -4.00 -4.05
N LEU A 360 -17.87 -4.63 -5.02
CA LEU A 360 -18.37 -6.00 -4.92
C LEU A 360 -17.57 -6.92 -5.85
N ARG A 361 -17.16 -8.09 -5.36
CA ARG A 361 -16.48 -9.11 -6.18
C ARG A 361 -16.93 -10.53 -5.81
N PRO A 362 -16.71 -11.53 -6.68
CA PRO A 362 -16.79 -12.93 -6.28
C PRO A 362 -15.83 -13.23 -5.13
N SER A 363 -16.25 -14.07 -4.18
CA SER A 363 -15.47 -14.32 -2.97
C SER A 363 -14.14 -14.99 -3.26
N LEU A 364 -13.08 -14.54 -2.57
CA LEU A 364 -11.76 -15.18 -2.64
C LEU A 364 -11.69 -16.49 -1.81
N ILE A 365 -12.69 -16.76 -0.97
CA ILE A 365 -12.73 -17.87 0.01
C ILE A 365 -13.88 -18.83 -0.29
#